data_AF-A0A133S455-F1
#
_entry.id   AF-A0A133S455-F1
#
_cell.length_a   1.000
_cell.length_b   1.000
_cell.length_c   1.000
_cell.angle_alpha   90.00
_cell.angle_beta   90.00
_cell.angle_gamma   90.00
#
_symmetry.space_group_name_H-M   'P 1'
#
loop_
_entity.id
_entity.type
_entity.pdbx_description
1 polymer ?
#
loop_
_entity_poly.entity_id
_entity_poly.type
_entity_poly.pdbx_seq_one_letter_code
_entity_poly.pdbx_strand_id
1 'polypeptide(L)'
;ATAADSSATKAESSATAASTAAATATSTAAALTNSGITPGTRNGAGSMAIGDGSQANGENATAIGTNAKALAKDATALGANSQALGQNSVALGAGSIADRPNTVSVGSKGNERTITNVAPGKISADSTDAVNGSQLYDIQSNTLSQIDATNIRVDRVGAMSAAMSSLKPYFVDGTEKGQIMAGVGAYHGEKALALGYGYAPNDRVFLNASVGIAKSEQMYGLGATWRIGAGESLVKKNNQAMQNLQEENDQLQDRVEKLEQLVNALLAEKSK
;
A
#
# COMPACT_ATOMS: atom_id res chain seq x y z
N ALA A 1 -55.02 87.69 1.83
CA ALA A 1 -55.45 86.70 0.82
C ALA A 1 -54.26 86.00 0.16
N THR A 2 -53.32 86.73 -0.45
CA THR A 2 -52.18 86.18 -1.22
C THR A 2 -51.21 85.28 -0.44
N ALA A 3 -50.89 85.60 0.81
CA ALA A 3 -49.98 84.75 1.62
C ALA A 3 -50.61 83.41 2.02
N ALA A 4 -51.92 83.41 2.33
CA ALA A 4 -52.67 82.20 2.68
C ALA A 4 -52.83 81.29 1.45
N ASP A 5 -53.15 81.88 0.30
CA ASP A 5 -53.24 81.17 -0.98
C ASP A 5 -51.89 80.53 -1.37
N SER A 6 -50.81 81.31 -1.27
CA SER A 6 -49.45 80.81 -1.48
C SER A 6 -49.07 79.66 -0.53
N SER A 7 -49.52 79.72 0.74
CA SER A 7 -49.27 78.65 1.70
C SER A 7 -50.08 77.38 1.40
N ALA A 8 -51.32 77.53 0.91
CA ALA A 8 -52.16 76.42 0.48
C ALA A 8 -51.57 75.70 -0.73
N THR A 9 -51.14 76.44 -1.76
CA THR A 9 -50.48 75.86 -2.94
C THR A 9 -49.20 75.09 -2.60
N LYS A 10 -48.39 75.61 -1.66
CA LYS A 10 -47.18 74.92 -1.18
C LYS A 10 -47.52 73.63 -0.44
N ALA A 11 -48.57 73.64 0.38
CA ALA A 11 -49.04 72.47 1.09
C ALA A 11 -49.56 71.40 0.12
N GLU A 12 -50.35 71.80 -0.88
CA GLU A 12 -50.86 70.90 -1.93
C GLU A 12 -49.71 70.27 -2.73
N SER A 13 -48.77 71.09 -3.19
CA SER A 13 -47.57 70.60 -3.91
C SER A 13 -46.77 69.60 -3.08
N SER A 14 -46.62 69.86 -1.78
CA SER A 14 -45.91 68.97 -0.85
C SER A 14 -46.66 67.64 -0.66
N ALA A 15 -48.00 67.69 -0.59
CA ALA A 15 -48.83 66.50 -0.50
C ALA A 15 -48.75 65.64 -1.77
N THR A 16 -48.78 66.27 -2.95
CA THR A 16 -48.59 65.58 -4.24
C THR A 16 -47.23 64.90 -4.30
N ALA A 17 -46.15 65.60 -3.91
CA ALA A 17 -44.80 65.03 -3.89
C ALA A 17 -44.68 63.82 -2.95
N ALA A 18 -45.29 63.90 -1.76
CA ALA A 18 -45.34 62.78 -0.82
C ALA A 18 -46.13 61.58 -1.38
N SER A 19 -47.26 61.84 -2.05
CA SER A 19 -48.06 60.80 -2.71
C SER A 19 -47.29 60.10 -3.83
N THR A 20 -46.60 60.86 -4.69
CA THR A 20 -45.75 60.30 -5.74
C THR A 20 -44.63 59.45 -5.16
N ALA A 21 -43.93 59.92 -4.12
CA ALA A 21 -42.87 59.16 -3.46
C ALA A 21 -43.37 57.84 -2.85
N ALA A 22 -44.55 57.84 -2.21
CA ALA A 22 -45.16 56.64 -1.67
C ALA A 22 -45.55 55.63 -2.78
N ALA A 23 -46.09 56.12 -3.89
CA ALA A 23 -46.40 55.31 -5.06
C ALA A 23 -45.14 54.68 -5.68
N THR A 24 -44.05 55.45 -5.79
CA THR A 24 -42.75 54.96 -6.26
C THR A 24 -42.15 53.92 -5.30
N ALA A 25 -42.26 54.11 -3.99
CA ALA A 25 -41.79 53.13 -3.02
C ALA A 25 -42.56 51.80 -3.13
N THR A 26 -43.89 51.88 -3.26
CA THR A 26 -44.77 50.72 -3.43
C THR A 26 -44.47 49.99 -4.73
N SER A 27 -44.31 50.70 -5.84
CA SER A 27 -43.98 50.09 -7.14
C SER A 27 -42.58 49.48 -7.14
N THR A 28 -41.62 50.08 -6.44
CA THR A 28 -40.27 49.51 -6.26
C THR A 28 -40.33 48.21 -5.45
N ALA A 29 -41.08 48.18 -4.34
CA ALA A 29 -41.26 46.96 -3.54
C ALA A 29 -41.98 45.86 -4.34
N ALA A 30 -42.99 46.22 -5.12
CA ALA A 30 -43.66 45.29 -6.04
C ALA A 30 -42.72 44.78 -7.14
N ALA A 31 -41.89 45.63 -7.71
CA ALA A 31 -40.90 45.25 -8.71
C ALA A 31 -39.84 44.28 -8.16
N LEU A 32 -39.36 44.51 -6.93
CA LEU A 32 -38.46 43.58 -6.24
C LEU A 32 -39.12 42.22 -6.03
N THR A 33 -40.36 42.20 -5.56
CA THR A 33 -41.14 40.97 -5.33
C THR A 33 -41.39 40.21 -6.64
N ASN A 34 -41.81 40.90 -7.70
CA ASN A 34 -42.01 40.32 -9.03
C ASN A 34 -40.70 39.79 -9.65
N SER A 35 -39.56 40.33 -9.23
CA SER A 35 -38.23 39.84 -9.61
C SER A 35 -37.74 38.68 -8.73
N GLY A 36 -38.56 38.18 -7.81
CA GLY A 36 -38.22 37.08 -6.89
C GLY A 36 -37.33 37.48 -5.73
N ILE A 37 -37.10 38.78 -5.51
CA ILE A 37 -36.27 39.29 -4.41
C ILE A 37 -37.19 39.64 -3.24
N THR A 38 -37.22 38.78 -2.24
CA THR A 38 -37.88 39.07 -0.96
C THR A 38 -36.83 39.46 0.08
N PRO A 39 -36.88 40.64 0.71
CA PRO A 39 -35.95 40.99 1.76
C PRO A 39 -36.09 40.07 2.98
N GLY A 40 -34.96 39.63 3.54
CA GLY A 40 -34.92 38.96 4.83
C GLY A 40 -34.64 39.91 6.00
N THR A 41 -34.45 39.33 7.19
CA THR A 41 -34.01 40.04 8.39
C THR A 41 -32.50 40.24 8.39
N ARG A 42 -32.06 41.47 8.64
CA ARG A 42 -30.65 41.84 8.77
C ARG A 42 -30.41 42.45 10.13
N ASN A 43 -29.63 41.76 10.97
CA ASN A 43 -29.23 42.27 12.29
C ASN A 43 -27.73 42.58 12.35
N GLY A 44 -26.91 41.95 11.50
CA GLY A 44 -25.48 42.23 11.43
C GLY A 44 -25.16 43.48 10.61
N ALA A 45 -24.17 44.25 11.03
CA ALA A 45 -23.65 45.34 10.23
C ALA A 45 -23.09 44.80 8.90
N GLY A 46 -23.36 45.49 7.79
CA GLY A 46 -22.91 45.09 6.46
C GLY A 46 -23.54 43.80 5.91
N SER A 47 -24.59 43.27 6.54
CA SER A 47 -25.16 41.96 6.17
C SER A 47 -26.13 42.04 4.97
N MET A 48 -26.34 40.90 4.32
CA MET A 48 -27.28 40.72 3.21
C MET A 48 -28.21 39.55 3.49
N ALA A 49 -29.52 39.79 3.47
CA ALA A 49 -30.55 38.76 3.61
C ALA A 49 -31.55 38.85 2.46
N ILE A 50 -31.62 37.81 1.64
CA ILE A 50 -32.53 37.69 0.49
C ILE A 50 -33.22 36.33 0.55
N GLY A 51 -34.55 36.34 0.58
CA GLY A 51 -35.42 35.19 0.74
C GLY A 51 -36.36 35.39 1.92
N ASP A 52 -37.61 34.95 1.77
CA ASP A 52 -38.59 34.97 2.85
C ASP A 52 -38.04 34.22 4.09
N GLY A 53 -38.15 34.83 5.26
CA GLY A 53 -37.62 34.29 6.52
C GLY A 53 -36.09 34.15 6.60
N SER A 54 -35.32 34.62 5.61
CA SER A 54 -33.85 34.58 5.66
C SER A 54 -33.32 35.53 6.75
N GLN A 55 -32.22 35.14 7.38
CA GLN A 55 -31.62 35.85 8.52
C GLN A 55 -30.11 35.99 8.34
N ALA A 56 -29.64 37.22 8.20
CA ALA A 56 -28.22 37.56 8.19
C ALA A 56 -27.89 38.33 9.49
N ASN A 57 -27.65 37.56 10.56
CA ASN A 57 -27.48 38.09 11.91
C ASN A 57 -26.02 38.35 12.27
N GLY A 58 -25.08 37.66 11.63
CA GLY A 58 -23.66 37.96 11.78
C GLY A 58 -23.24 39.23 11.05
N GLU A 59 -22.22 39.92 11.57
CA GLU A 59 -21.54 40.99 10.85
C GLU A 59 -20.99 40.46 9.51
N ASN A 60 -21.18 41.22 8.42
CA ASN A 60 -20.84 40.84 7.04
C ASN A 60 -21.48 39.53 6.55
N ALA A 61 -22.48 39.01 7.25
CA ALA A 61 -23.09 37.73 6.91
C ALA A 61 -23.96 37.85 5.65
N THR A 62 -24.01 36.78 4.86
CA THR A 62 -24.85 36.68 3.65
C THR A 62 -25.78 35.49 3.78
N ALA A 63 -27.09 35.71 3.78
CA ALA A 63 -28.12 34.68 3.75
C ALA A 63 -28.98 34.81 2.49
N ILE A 64 -28.91 33.83 1.60
CA ILE A 64 -29.66 33.82 0.33
C ILE A 64 -30.46 32.51 0.24
N GLY A 65 -31.78 32.63 0.17
CA GLY A 65 -32.74 31.52 0.10
C GLY A 65 -33.77 31.57 1.23
N THR A 66 -34.96 31.01 1.00
CA THR A 66 -36.02 30.94 2.01
C THR A 66 -35.51 30.27 3.29
N ASN A 67 -35.67 30.93 4.44
CA ASN A 67 -35.17 30.48 5.74
C ASN A 67 -33.65 30.22 5.81
N ALA A 68 -32.84 30.76 4.88
CA ALA A 68 -31.38 30.71 5.00
C ALA A 68 -30.92 31.50 6.22
N LYS A 69 -29.98 30.96 7.00
CA LYS A 69 -29.50 31.56 8.26
C LYS A 69 -27.99 31.67 8.25
N ALA A 70 -27.48 32.89 8.12
CA ALA A 70 -26.08 33.21 8.32
C ALA A 70 -25.95 33.93 9.67
N LEU A 71 -25.65 33.16 10.72
CA LEU A 71 -25.77 33.61 12.10
C LEU A 71 -24.45 34.07 12.71
N ALA A 72 -23.31 33.66 12.14
CA ALA A 72 -21.98 34.03 12.60
C ALA A 72 -21.34 35.11 11.74
N LYS A 73 -20.32 35.79 12.29
CA LYS A 73 -19.53 36.81 11.58
C LYS A 73 -18.88 36.22 10.33
N ASP A 74 -18.93 36.97 9.24
CA ASP A 74 -18.39 36.63 7.91
C ASP A 74 -18.98 35.31 7.34
N ALA A 75 -20.12 34.85 7.84
CA ALA A 75 -20.74 33.59 7.42
C ALA A 75 -21.61 33.76 6.16
N THR A 76 -21.64 32.75 5.30
CA THR A 76 -22.45 32.72 4.09
C THR A 76 -23.37 31.50 4.08
N ALA A 77 -24.68 31.69 4.04
CA ALA A 77 -25.68 30.64 3.88
C ALA A 77 -26.36 30.82 2.52
N LEU A 78 -26.14 29.88 1.60
CA LEU A 78 -26.65 29.92 0.24
C LEU A 78 -27.51 28.68 -0.05
N GLY A 79 -28.83 28.86 -0.04
CA GLY A 79 -29.83 27.83 -0.29
C GLY A 79 -30.95 27.84 0.75
N ALA A 80 -32.13 27.33 0.39
CA ALA A 80 -33.25 27.28 1.30
C ALA A 80 -32.93 26.44 2.55
N ASN A 81 -33.24 26.95 3.74
CA ASN A 81 -32.94 26.32 5.04
C ASN A 81 -31.44 26.04 5.30
N SER A 82 -30.52 26.64 4.52
CA SER A 82 -29.09 26.55 4.80
C SER A 82 -28.73 27.30 6.09
N GLN A 83 -27.75 26.81 6.85
CA GLN A 83 -27.37 27.35 8.15
C GLN A 83 -25.85 27.45 8.25
N ALA A 84 -25.33 28.68 8.18
CA ALA A 84 -23.91 28.99 8.41
C ALA A 84 -23.76 29.54 9.84
N LEU A 85 -23.30 28.67 10.73
CA LEU A 85 -23.22 28.88 12.19
C LEU A 85 -21.79 29.10 12.68
N GLY A 86 -20.78 28.68 11.91
CA GLY A 86 -19.37 28.96 12.19
C GLY A 86 -18.92 30.32 11.65
N GLN A 87 -17.98 30.98 12.34
CA GLN A 87 -17.36 32.20 11.82
C GLN A 87 -16.62 31.92 10.50
N ASN A 88 -16.74 32.81 9.52
CA ASN A 88 -16.10 32.65 8.21
C ASN A 88 -16.41 31.27 7.57
N SER A 89 -17.65 30.80 7.73
CA SER A 89 -18.11 29.53 7.17
C SER A 89 -19.08 29.72 6.02
N VAL A 90 -19.18 28.73 5.14
CA VAL A 90 -20.10 28.71 4.01
C VAL A 90 -20.98 27.47 4.07
N ALA A 91 -22.28 27.64 4.24
CA ALA A 91 -23.26 26.57 4.04
C ALA A 91 -23.80 26.66 2.61
N LEU A 92 -23.37 25.74 1.75
CA LEU A 92 -23.67 25.74 0.32
C LEU A 92 -24.69 24.66 -0.03
N GLY A 93 -25.87 25.07 -0.50
CA GLY A 93 -26.98 24.20 -0.87
C GLY A 93 -28.11 24.17 0.15
N ALA A 94 -29.30 23.75 -0.29
CA ALA A 94 -30.49 23.70 0.55
C ALA A 94 -30.29 22.74 1.74
N GLY A 95 -30.63 23.18 2.95
CA GLY A 95 -30.47 22.37 4.17
C GLY A 95 -29.02 22.06 4.58
N SER A 96 -28.02 22.66 3.94
CA SER A 96 -26.62 22.51 4.36
C SER A 96 -26.39 23.20 5.71
N ILE A 97 -25.52 22.61 6.54
CA ILE A 97 -25.16 23.15 7.85
C ILE A 97 -23.63 23.25 7.92
N ALA A 98 -23.12 24.47 8.11
CA ALA A 98 -21.71 24.76 8.35
C ALA A 98 -21.56 25.27 9.80
N ASP A 99 -21.25 24.37 10.73
CA ASP A 99 -21.16 24.64 12.16
C ASP A 99 -19.73 24.81 12.69
N ARG A 100 -18.73 24.68 11.80
CA ARG A 100 -17.31 24.86 12.11
C ARG A 100 -16.77 26.14 11.46
N PRO A 101 -15.95 26.94 12.19
CA PRO A 101 -15.29 28.09 11.60
C PRO A 101 -14.38 27.72 10.42
N ASN A 102 -14.22 28.62 9.45
CA ASN A 102 -13.33 28.45 8.28
C ASN A 102 -13.60 27.17 7.46
N THR A 103 -14.86 26.83 7.23
CA THR A 103 -15.24 25.65 6.43
C THR A 103 -16.29 25.97 5.38
N VAL A 104 -16.29 25.19 4.31
CA VAL A 104 -17.41 25.11 3.37
C VAL A 104 -18.10 23.78 3.58
N SER A 105 -19.37 23.80 3.98
CA SER A 105 -20.21 22.62 4.08
C SER A 105 -21.13 22.54 2.88
N VAL A 106 -21.03 21.43 2.14
CA VAL A 106 -21.89 21.13 0.97
C VAL A 106 -23.11 20.28 1.34
N GLY A 107 -23.36 20.05 2.63
CA GLY A 107 -24.44 19.18 3.11
C GLY A 107 -24.66 19.33 4.61
N SER A 108 -25.22 18.30 5.23
CA SER A 108 -25.32 18.18 6.69
C SER A 108 -25.10 16.74 7.10
N LYS A 109 -24.92 16.49 8.41
CA LYS A 109 -24.70 15.13 8.93
C LYS A 109 -25.83 14.19 8.50
N GLY A 110 -25.49 13.11 7.80
CA GLY A 110 -26.44 12.14 7.25
C GLY A 110 -27.14 12.58 5.95
N ASN A 111 -26.83 13.77 5.44
CA ASN A 111 -27.31 14.32 4.17
C ASN A 111 -26.12 14.93 3.41
N GLU A 112 -25.03 14.18 3.33
CA GLU A 112 -23.84 14.55 2.59
C GLU A 112 -24.11 14.61 1.08
N ARG A 113 -23.30 15.42 0.37
CA ARG A 113 -23.39 15.54 -1.09
C ARG A 113 -22.06 15.15 -1.72
N THR A 114 -22.13 14.61 -2.92
CA THR A 114 -20.96 14.41 -3.77
C THR A 114 -20.56 15.73 -4.42
N ILE A 115 -19.27 15.95 -4.56
CA ILE A 115 -18.70 17.04 -5.36
C ILE A 115 -18.19 16.41 -6.65
N THR A 116 -18.83 16.72 -7.77
CA THR A 116 -18.56 16.09 -9.08
C THR A 116 -17.83 17.04 -10.02
N ASN A 117 -17.24 16.50 -11.09
CA ASN A 117 -16.46 17.25 -12.09
C ASN A 117 -15.23 17.96 -11.50
N VAL A 118 -14.61 17.36 -10.48
CA VAL A 118 -13.35 17.83 -9.90
C VAL A 118 -12.20 17.34 -10.79
N ALA A 119 -11.50 18.27 -11.43
CA ALA A 119 -10.26 17.96 -12.16
C ALA A 119 -9.18 17.43 -11.20
N PRO A 120 -8.21 16.63 -11.66
CA PRO A 120 -7.13 16.15 -10.81
C PRO A 120 -6.37 17.32 -10.16
N GLY A 121 -6.28 17.30 -8.83
CA GLY A 121 -5.52 18.31 -8.08
C GLY A 121 -4.01 18.13 -8.23
N LYS A 122 -3.22 19.17 -8.00
CA LYS A 122 -1.77 19.04 -7.98
C LYS A 122 -1.32 18.14 -6.81
N ILE A 123 -0.47 17.16 -7.08
CA ILE A 123 0.12 16.30 -6.04
C ILE A 123 1.50 16.85 -5.65
N SER A 124 1.55 17.65 -4.59
CA SER A 124 2.78 18.17 -3.99
C SER A 124 2.59 18.49 -2.51
N ALA A 125 3.68 18.59 -1.74
CA ALA A 125 3.63 18.82 -0.29
C ALA A 125 2.85 20.10 0.10
N ASP A 126 2.96 21.16 -0.70
CA ASP A 126 2.30 22.45 -0.44
C ASP A 126 0.98 22.63 -1.21
N SER A 127 0.44 21.57 -1.82
CA SER A 127 -0.81 21.66 -2.58
C SER A 127 -2.02 21.82 -1.66
N THR A 128 -2.95 22.68 -2.05
CA THR A 128 -4.25 22.86 -1.39
C THR A 128 -5.42 22.46 -2.29
N ASP A 129 -5.14 21.79 -3.40
CA ASP A 129 -6.16 21.35 -4.36
C ASP A 129 -6.94 20.15 -3.82
N ALA A 130 -8.23 20.07 -4.17
CA ALA A 130 -9.00 18.86 -3.93
C ALA A 130 -8.45 17.71 -4.80
N VAL A 131 -8.32 16.52 -4.21
CA VAL A 131 -8.01 15.29 -4.94
C VAL A 131 -9.29 14.60 -5.39
N ASN A 132 -9.29 14.04 -6.59
CA ASN A 132 -10.44 13.33 -7.14
C ASN A 132 -10.25 11.80 -7.12
N GLY A 133 -11.30 11.08 -7.51
CA GLY A 133 -11.30 9.62 -7.48
C GLY A 133 -10.28 8.96 -8.42
N SER A 134 -9.95 9.56 -9.57
CA SER A 134 -8.98 8.96 -10.48
C SER A 134 -7.58 8.96 -9.89
N GLN A 135 -7.20 10.02 -9.16
CA GLN A 135 -5.89 10.09 -8.49
C GLN A 135 -5.73 9.03 -7.40
N LEU A 136 -6.78 8.79 -6.61
CA LEU A 136 -6.75 7.72 -5.61
C LEU A 136 -6.74 6.33 -6.26
N TYR A 137 -7.51 6.16 -7.34
CA TYR A 137 -7.54 4.92 -8.11
C TYR A 137 -6.17 4.57 -8.70
N ASP A 138 -5.45 5.55 -9.25
CA ASP A 138 -4.11 5.35 -9.81
C ASP A 138 -3.11 4.88 -8.73
N ILE A 139 -3.17 5.47 -7.54
CA ILE A 139 -2.34 5.04 -6.40
C ILE A 139 -2.71 3.62 -5.98
N GLN A 140 -4.01 3.32 -5.84
CA GLN A 140 -4.50 2.00 -5.45
C GLN A 140 -4.06 0.93 -6.45
N SER A 141 -4.20 1.17 -7.76
CA SER A 141 -3.83 0.23 -8.81
C SER A 141 -2.33 -0.07 -8.82
N ASN A 142 -1.49 0.98 -8.75
CA ASN A 142 -0.04 0.83 -8.71
C ASN A 142 0.43 0.09 -7.44
N THR A 143 -0.20 0.37 -6.31
CA THR A 143 0.15 -0.26 -5.03
C THR A 143 -0.25 -1.74 -5.01
N LEU A 144 -1.46 -2.08 -5.46
CA LEU A 144 -1.93 -3.46 -5.52
C LEU A 144 -1.05 -4.29 -6.48
N SER A 145 -0.69 -3.75 -7.63
CA SER A 145 0.22 -4.43 -8.57
C SER A 145 1.59 -4.73 -7.93
N GLN A 146 2.14 -3.80 -7.16
CA GLN A 146 3.40 -4.01 -6.45
C GLN A 146 3.28 -5.07 -5.33
N ILE A 147 2.15 -5.11 -4.63
CA ILE A 147 1.87 -6.11 -3.60
C ILE A 147 1.76 -7.50 -4.24
N ASP A 148 1.02 -7.64 -5.33
CA ASP A 148 0.86 -8.92 -6.03
C ASP A 148 2.20 -9.45 -6.56
N ALA A 149 3.00 -8.57 -7.17
CA ALA A 149 4.35 -8.91 -7.61
C ALA A 149 5.23 -9.37 -6.43
N THR A 150 5.06 -8.76 -5.25
CA THR A 150 5.80 -9.13 -4.04
C THR A 150 5.32 -10.46 -3.47
N ASN A 151 4.02 -10.72 -3.43
CA ASN A 151 3.45 -12.01 -3.00
C ASN A 151 3.98 -13.15 -3.87
N ILE A 152 3.96 -12.99 -5.19
CA ILE A 152 4.52 -13.97 -6.13
C ILE A 152 6.01 -14.22 -5.85
N ARG A 153 6.80 -13.17 -5.59
CA ARG A 153 8.22 -13.34 -5.21
C ARG A 153 8.37 -14.13 -3.93
N VAL A 154 7.58 -13.82 -2.91
CA VAL A 154 7.62 -14.54 -1.62
C VAL A 154 7.26 -16.01 -1.80
N ASP A 155 6.22 -16.32 -2.57
CA ASP A 155 5.84 -17.71 -2.84
C ASP A 155 6.94 -18.47 -3.58
N ARG A 156 7.60 -17.81 -4.56
CA ARG A 156 8.77 -18.36 -5.26
C ARG A 156 9.94 -18.60 -4.30
N VAL A 157 10.22 -17.67 -3.38
CA VAL A 157 11.24 -17.85 -2.33
C VAL A 157 10.89 -19.02 -1.40
N GLY A 158 9.62 -19.17 -1.02
CA GLY A 158 9.15 -20.32 -0.24
C GLY A 158 9.39 -21.64 -0.97
N ALA A 159 9.05 -21.71 -2.26
CA ALA A 159 9.28 -22.91 -3.08
C ALA A 159 10.79 -23.21 -3.23
N MET A 160 11.63 -22.20 -3.48
CA MET A 160 13.09 -22.37 -3.56
C MET A 160 13.67 -22.85 -2.22
N SER A 161 13.19 -22.32 -1.10
CA SER A 161 13.60 -22.74 0.24
C SER A 161 13.26 -24.20 0.50
N ALA A 162 12.06 -24.63 0.11
CA ALA A 162 11.65 -26.04 0.19
C ALA A 162 12.53 -26.93 -0.71
N ALA A 163 12.82 -26.49 -1.94
CA ALA A 163 13.67 -27.21 -2.87
C ALA A 163 15.09 -27.39 -2.32
N MET A 164 15.68 -26.31 -1.79
CA MET A 164 17.04 -26.32 -1.24
C MET A 164 17.14 -27.13 0.06
N SER A 165 16.10 -27.12 0.91
CA SER A 165 16.03 -27.95 2.13
C SER A 165 16.01 -29.46 1.82
N SER A 166 15.54 -29.85 0.63
CA SER A 166 15.58 -31.24 0.18
C SER A 166 16.97 -31.72 -0.27
N LEU A 167 17.92 -30.80 -0.45
CA LEU A 167 19.31 -31.11 -0.85
C LEU A 167 20.06 -31.72 0.35
N LYS A 168 19.79 -33.00 0.59
CA LYS A 168 20.45 -33.78 1.64
C LYS A 168 21.62 -34.53 1.05
N PRO A 169 22.86 -34.23 1.47
CA PRO A 169 23.99 -34.96 0.96
C PRO A 169 23.99 -36.39 1.56
N TYR A 170 24.04 -37.39 0.69
CA TYR A 170 24.06 -38.82 1.03
C TYR A 170 25.46 -39.37 0.81
N PHE A 171 26.04 -40.05 1.80
CA PHE A 171 27.38 -40.59 1.72
C PHE A 171 27.41 -42.08 2.05
N VAL A 172 27.94 -42.87 1.11
CA VAL A 172 28.32 -44.28 1.29
C VAL A 172 29.81 -44.35 1.00
N ASP A 173 30.60 -44.66 2.02
CA ASP A 173 32.05 -44.85 2.00
C ASP A 173 32.96 -43.73 1.48
N GLY A 174 33.96 -43.38 2.30
CA GLY A 174 34.78 -42.16 2.21
C GLY A 174 35.76 -42.06 1.04
N THR A 175 35.50 -42.72 -0.09
CA THR A 175 36.27 -42.60 -1.33
C THR A 175 35.83 -41.39 -2.18
N GLU A 176 34.56 -41.00 -2.12
CA GLU A 176 34.03 -39.86 -2.89
C GLU A 176 33.84 -38.62 -2.00
N LYS A 177 34.55 -37.54 -2.33
CA LYS A 177 34.56 -36.29 -1.54
C LYS A 177 33.56 -35.24 -2.02
N GLY A 178 32.96 -35.41 -3.19
CA GLY A 178 32.07 -34.43 -3.82
C GLY A 178 30.77 -35.07 -4.27
N GLN A 179 29.66 -34.32 -4.17
CA GLN A 179 28.34 -34.78 -4.56
C GLN A 179 27.55 -33.66 -5.23
N ILE A 180 26.81 -33.98 -6.28
CA ILE A 180 25.81 -33.10 -6.89
C ILE A 180 24.44 -33.52 -6.38
N MET A 181 23.63 -32.55 -5.98
CA MET A 181 22.27 -32.74 -5.47
C MET A 181 21.30 -31.95 -6.34
N ALA A 182 20.11 -32.50 -6.53
CA ALA A 182 19.00 -31.80 -7.15
C ALA A 182 17.76 -31.97 -6.27
N GLY A 183 16.99 -30.90 -6.13
CA GLY A 183 15.83 -30.84 -5.26
C GLY A 183 14.70 -30.09 -5.93
N VAL A 184 13.47 -30.44 -5.63
CA VAL A 184 12.29 -29.71 -6.10
C VAL A 184 11.46 -29.27 -4.90
N GLY A 185 10.91 -28.07 -4.99
CA GLY A 185 10.11 -27.49 -3.93
C GLY A 185 8.86 -26.86 -4.50
N ALA A 186 7.79 -26.91 -3.72
CA ALA A 186 6.54 -26.27 -4.06
C ALA A 186 6.00 -25.53 -2.84
N TYR A 187 5.48 -24.32 -3.06
CA TYR A 187 4.87 -23.51 -2.02
C TYR A 187 3.79 -22.64 -2.64
N HIS A 188 2.57 -22.68 -2.10
CA HIS A 188 1.40 -21.93 -2.59
C HIS A 188 1.20 -21.97 -4.13
N GLY A 189 1.45 -23.12 -4.76
CA GLY A 189 1.27 -23.30 -6.20
C GLY A 189 2.46 -22.88 -7.07
N GLU A 190 3.44 -22.15 -6.53
CA GLU A 190 4.73 -21.93 -7.18
C GLU A 190 5.65 -23.14 -7.00
N LYS A 191 6.52 -23.37 -7.99
CA LYS A 191 7.46 -24.50 -8.02
C LYS A 191 8.87 -24.00 -8.26
N ALA A 192 9.84 -24.66 -7.65
CA ALA A 192 11.25 -24.33 -7.78
C ALA A 192 12.10 -25.58 -7.97
N LEU A 193 13.20 -25.42 -8.69
CA LEU A 193 14.29 -26.38 -8.78
C LEU A 193 15.47 -25.85 -7.96
N ALA A 194 16.13 -26.73 -7.24
CA ALA A 194 17.39 -26.43 -6.58
C ALA A 194 18.49 -27.37 -7.06
N LEU A 195 19.68 -26.83 -7.24
CA LEU A 195 20.90 -27.57 -7.53
C LEU A 195 21.89 -27.28 -6.41
N GLY A 196 22.51 -28.34 -5.90
CA GLY A 196 23.50 -28.26 -4.82
C GLY A 196 24.78 -28.98 -5.15
N TYR A 197 25.88 -28.50 -4.58
CA TYR A 197 27.15 -29.18 -4.54
C TYR A 197 27.58 -29.36 -3.09
N GLY A 198 27.81 -30.61 -2.69
CA GLY A 198 28.33 -30.98 -1.39
C GLY A 198 29.80 -31.37 -1.49
N TYR A 199 30.61 -30.95 -0.51
CA TYR A 199 32.01 -31.31 -0.39
C TYR A 199 32.36 -31.75 1.03
N ALA A 200 32.95 -32.93 1.16
CA ALA A 200 33.37 -33.54 2.41
C ALA A 200 34.91 -33.66 2.44
N PRO A 201 35.64 -32.69 3.00
CA PRO A 201 37.10 -32.77 3.08
C PRO A 201 37.58 -33.98 3.93
N ASN A 202 36.78 -34.40 4.91
CA ASN A 202 37.01 -35.55 5.77
C ASN A 202 35.67 -36.12 6.30
N ASP A 203 35.71 -37.22 7.06
CA ASP A 203 34.52 -37.93 7.55
C ASP A 203 33.68 -37.14 8.59
N ARG A 204 34.19 -35.99 9.06
CA ARG A 204 33.57 -35.20 10.14
C ARG A 204 32.94 -33.90 9.64
N VAL A 205 33.52 -33.26 8.64
CA VAL A 205 33.09 -31.94 8.15
C VAL A 205 32.48 -32.07 6.76
N PHE A 206 31.32 -31.44 6.59
CA PHE A 206 30.60 -31.36 5.32
C PHE A 206 30.30 -29.91 5.02
N LEU A 207 30.54 -29.50 3.79
CA LEU A 207 30.18 -28.19 3.25
C LEU A 207 29.16 -28.41 2.13
N ASN A 208 28.19 -27.53 2.00
CA ASN A 208 27.28 -27.51 0.86
C ASN A 208 27.08 -26.08 0.36
N ALA A 209 26.92 -25.97 -0.95
CA ALA A 209 26.49 -24.79 -1.65
C ALA A 209 25.32 -25.14 -2.55
N SER A 210 24.35 -24.24 -2.69
CA SER A 210 23.16 -24.49 -3.50
C SER A 210 22.62 -23.22 -4.14
N VAL A 211 21.94 -23.42 -5.26
CA VAL A 211 21.17 -22.41 -5.97
C VAL A 211 19.76 -22.93 -6.19
N GLY A 212 18.76 -22.16 -5.76
CA GLY A 212 17.35 -22.35 -6.06
C GLY A 212 16.94 -21.44 -7.21
N ILE A 213 16.10 -21.94 -8.12
CA ILE A 213 15.60 -21.21 -9.29
C ILE A 213 14.09 -21.43 -9.38
N ALA A 214 13.34 -20.33 -9.45
CA ALA A 214 11.90 -20.33 -9.68
C ALA A 214 11.56 -19.26 -10.72
N LYS A 215 11.28 -19.69 -11.96
CA LYS A 215 11.07 -18.79 -13.11
C LYS A 215 12.23 -17.78 -13.24
N SER A 216 11.98 -16.50 -12.95
CA SER A 216 12.94 -15.40 -13.03
C SER A 216 13.71 -15.13 -11.73
N GLU A 217 13.35 -15.79 -10.62
CA GLU A 217 14.00 -15.58 -9.32
C GLU A 217 15.06 -16.64 -9.07
N GLN A 218 16.10 -16.24 -8.35
CA GLN A 218 17.19 -17.11 -7.92
C GLN A 218 17.49 -16.88 -6.43
N MET A 219 17.88 -17.94 -5.74
CA MET A 219 18.28 -17.91 -4.34
C MET A 219 19.55 -18.71 -4.15
N TYR A 220 20.44 -18.28 -3.27
CA TYR A 220 21.71 -18.93 -3.01
C TYR A 220 21.79 -19.36 -1.55
N GLY A 221 22.36 -20.54 -1.29
CA GLY A 221 22.49 -21.10 0.05
C GLY A 221 23.86 -21.71 0.25
N LEU A 222 24.41 -21.53 1.44
CA LEU A 222 25.65 -22.15 1.89
C LEU A 222 25.41 -22.78 3.27
N GLY A 223 25.98 -23.94 3.52
CA GLY A 223 25.83 -24.65 4.79
C GLY A 223 27.05 -25.49 5.14
N ALA A 224 27.22 -25.74 6.44
CA ALA A 224 28.25 -26.63 6.95
C ALA A 224 27.65 -27.55 8.03
N THR A 225 28.07 -28.82 8.04
CA THR A 225 27.64 -29.83 9.00
C THR A 225 28.87 -30.47 9.64
N TRP A 226 28.84 -30.65 10.95
CA TRP A 226 29.91 -31.32 11.71
C TRP A 226 29.36 -32.58 12.40
N ARG A 227 29.94 -33.76 12.14
CA ARG A 227 29.59 -35.03 12.80
C ARG A 227 30.38 -35.22 14.09
N ILE A 228 29.69 -35.62 15.16
CA ILE A 228 30.27 -35.88 16.49
C ILE A 228 30.10 -37.37 16.81
N GLY A 229 31.19 -38.08 17.10
CA GLY A 229 31.19 -39.52 17.46
C GLY A 229 32.45 -40.27 17.03
N ALA A 230 32.76 -41.39 17.70
CA ALA A 230 33.88 -42.28 17.40
C ALA A 230 33.41 -43.46 16.53
N GLY A 231 33.37 -43.27 15.22
CA GLY A 231 33.15 -44.34 14.25
C GLY A 231 34.27 -44.33 13.23
N GLU A 232 35.22 -45.27 13.34
CA GLU A 232 36.13 -45.55 12.23
C GLU A 232 35.30 -46.08 11.06
N SER A 233 35.45 -45.49 9.87
CA SER A 233 34.79 -45.98 8.65
C SER A 233 35.09 -47.47 8.50
N LEU A 234 34.04 -48.30 8.46
CA LEU A 234 34.17 -49.74 8.27
C LEU A 234 34.98 -50.05 7.00
N VAL A 235 34.88 -49.23 5.96
CA VAL A 235 35.70 -49.36 4.76
C VAL A 235 37.17 -49.00 4.94
N LYS A 236 37.52 -48.08 5.83
CA LYS A 236 38.95 -47.89 6.18
C LYS A 236 39.52 -49.15 6.83
N LYS A 237 38.76 -49.78 7.74
CA LYS A 237 39.14 -51.07 8.31
C LYS A 237 39.21 -52.18 7.26
N ASN A 238 38.23 -52.25 6.37
CA ASN A 238 38.17 -53.30 5.35
C ASN A 238 39.26 -53.15 4.29
N ASN A 239 39.58 -51.92 3.88
CA ASN A 239 40.67 -51.64 2.94
C ASN A 239 42.03 -51.94 3.53
N GLN A 240 42.25 -51.59 4.81
CA GLN A 240 43.46 -51.99 5.52
C GLN A 240 43.57 -53.52 5.65
N ALA A 241 42.47 -54.20 5.99
CA ALA A 241 42.46 -55.66 6.05
C ALA A 241 42.73 -56.30 4.67
N MET A 242 42.17 -55.75 3.59
CA MET A 242 42.43 -56.19 2.21
C MET A 242 43.89 -55.98 1.80
N GLN A 243 44.50 -54.85 2.14
CA GLN A 243 45.92 -54.60 1.87
C GLN A 243 46.81 -55.59 2.63
N ASN A 244 46.51 -55.84 3.90
CA ASN A 244 47.23 -56.83 4.68
C ASN A 244 47.09 -58.25 4.08
N LEU A 245 45.90 -58.61 3.60
CA LEU A 245 45.66 -59.89 2.94
C LEU A 245 46.35 -60.01 1.57
N GLN A 246 46.50 -58.89 0.84
CA GLN A 246 47.27 -58.86 -0.41
C GLN A 246 48.77 -59.05 -0.12
N GLU A 247 49.31 -58.31 0.85
CA GLU A 247 50.70 -58.48 1.28
C GLU A 247 50.98 -59.91 1.79
N GLU A 248 50.05 -60.52 2.55
CA GLU A 248 50.18 -61.92 2.97
C GLU A 248 50.16 -62.89 1.78
N ASN A 249 49.28 -62.68 0.79
CA ASN A 249 49.26 -63.51 -0.41
C ASN A 249 50.55 -63.40 -1.23
N ASP A 250 51.08 -62.19 -1.40
CA ASP A 250 52.35 -61.98 -2.12
C ASP A 250 53.50 -62.71 -1.41
N GLN A 251 53.56 -62.63 -0.07
CA GLN A 251 54.55 -63.37 0.72
C GLN A 251 54.38 -64.89 0.62
N LEU A 252 53.14 -65.38 0.53
CA LEU A 252 52.87 -66.81 0.36
C LEU A 252 53.30 -67.30 -1.02
N GLN A 253 53.05 -66.53 -2.08
CA GLN A 253 53.52 -66.84 -3.43
C GLN A 253 55.05 -66.95 -3.48
N ASP A 254 55.75 -65.98 -2.88
CA ASP A 254 57.21 -65.99 -2.73
C ASP A 254 57.74 -67.23 -2.00
N ARG A 255 57.03 -67.68 -0.96
CA ARG A 255 57.39 -68.90 -0.21
C ARG A 255 57.16 -70.16 -1.02
N VAL A 256 56.07 -70.25 -1.78
CA VAL A 256 55.77 -71.38 -2.68
C VAL A 256 56.84 -71.47 -3.75
N GLU A 257 57.21 -70.36 -4.37
CA GLU A 257 58.25 -70.34 -5.41
C GLU A 257 59.61 -70.81 -4.89
N LYS A 258 60.00 -70.39 -3.67
CA LYS A 258 61.21 -70.91 -2.99
C LYS A 258 61.14 -72.40 -2.70
N LEU A 259 59.98 -72.90 -2.28
CA LEU A 259 59.78 -74.33 -2.04
C LEU A 259 59.86 -75.13 -3.35
N GLU A 260 59.29 -74.64 -4.44
CA GLU A 260 59.40 -75.27 -5.77
C GLU A 260 60.87 -75.32 -6.24
N GLN A 261 61.62 -74.25 -6.03
CA GLN A 261 63.07 -74.23 -6.32
C GLN A 261 63.83 -75.26 -5.48
N LEU A 262 63.52 -75.38 -4.18
CA LEU A 262 64.15 -76.37 -3.29
C LEU A 262 63.78 -77.81 -3.65
N VAL A 263 62.51 -78.07 -4.00
CA VAL A 263 62.06 -79.40 -4.45
C VAL A 263 62.75 -79.78 -5.76
N ASN A 264 62.86 -78.86 -6.71
CA ASN A 264 63.59 -79.09 -7.97
C ASN A 264 65.08 -79.33 -7.72
N ALA A 265 65.70 -78.62 -6.78
CA ALA A 265 67.08 -78.86 -6.38
C ALA A 265 67.27 -80.25 -5.74
N LEU A 266 66.36 -80.68 -4.85
CA LEU A 266 66.37 -82.01 -4.24
C LEU A 266 66.10 -83.13 -5.26
N LEU A 267 65.23 -82.90 -6.24
CA LEU A 267 64.99 -83.85 -7.34
C LEU A 267 66.24 -84.01 -8.23
N ALA A 268 66.98 -82.91 -8.47
CA ALA A 268 68.26 -82.95 -9.19
C ALA A 268 69.37 -83.63 -8.37
N GLU A 269 69.33 -83.55 -7.04
CA GLU A 269 70.28 -84.22 -6.15
C GLU A 269 70.01 -85.73 -6.03
N LYS A 270 68.74 -86.16 -6.11
CA LYS A 270 68.34 -87.58 -6.16
C LYS A 270 68.59 -88.27 -7.51
N SER A 271 68.92 -87.53 -8.57
CA SER A 271 69.21 -88.10 -9.90
C SER A 271 70.71 -88.30 -10.17
N LYS A 272 71.56 -88.21 -9.14
CA LYS A 272 72.97 -88.62 -9.13
C LYS A 272 73.16 -89.88 -8.30
#